data_AF-A0A7J7FCH3-F1
#
_entry.id   AF-A0A7J7FCH3-F1
#
_cell.length_a   1.000
_cell.length_b   1.000
_cell.length_c   1.000
_cell.angle_alpha   90.00
_cell.angle_beta   90.00
_cell.angle_gamma   90.00
#
_symmetry.space_group_name_H-M   'P 1'
#
loop_
_entity.id
_entity.type
_entity.pdbx_description
1 polymer ?
#
loop_
_entity_poly.entity_id
_entity_poly.type
_entity_poly.pdbx_seq_one_letter_code
_entity_poly.pdbx_strand_id
1 'polypeptide(L)'
;MFNTEPPAGARAVPGGGCRVMEQKEVPNGLRDEACGKETPAGYAGLCQAHYKEYLVSLINAHSLDPATLYDVEELETAAERYLHVRPQPLAGEDAPAYHTRLLQKLMEEVPLGQSIPRRRK
;
A
#
# COMPACT_ATOMS: atom_id res chain seq x y z
N MET A 1 -6.31 -4.91 -12.42
CA MET A 1 -5.17 -4.98 -13.36
C MET A 1 -4.17 -3.91 -12.96
N PHE A 2 -2.88 -4.22 -13.00
CA PHE A 2 -1.79 -3.28 -12.69
C PHE A 2 -0.68 -3.45 -13.74
N ASN A 3 0.09 -2.40 -13.97
CA ASN A 3 1.17 -2.42 -14.96
C ASN A 3 2.46 -2.95 -14.33
N THR A 4 3.17 -3.81 -15.05
CA THR A 4 4.54 -4.24 -14.71
C THR A 4 5.57 -3.71 -15.71
N GLU A 5 5.11 -3.35 -16.92
CA GLU A 5 5.93 -2.73 -17.96
C GLU A 5 5.62 -1.23 -18.08
N PRO A 6 6.58 -0.40 -18.49
CA PRO A 6 6.33 1.00 -18.80
C PRO A 6 5.20 1.10 -19.86
N PRO A 7 4.30 2.10 -19.76
CA PRO A 7 3.25 2.25 -20.76
C PRO A 7 3.85 2.54 -22.14
N ALA A 8 3.16 2.08 -23.18
CA ALA A 8 3.57 2.32 -24.56
C ALA A 8 3.75 3.83 -24.82
N GLY A 9 4.90 4.21 -25.39
CA GLY A 9 5.25 5.61 -25.63
C GLY A 9 5.82 6.37 -24.42
N ALA A 10 6.11 5.69 -23.31
CA ALA A 10 6.84 6.29 -22.20
C ALA A 10 8.20 6.82 -22.69
N ARG A 11 8.42 8.13 -22.56
CA ARG A 11 9.72 8.74 -22.82
C ARG A 11 10.71 8.35 -21.73
N ALA A 12 11.91 7.95 -22.15
CA ALA A 12 13.02 7.76 -21.24
C ALA A 12 13.40 9.09 -20.59
N VAL A 13 13.72 9.07 -19.30
CA VAL A 13 14.27 10.22 -18.59
C VAL A 13 15.73 10.38 -19.03
N PRO A 14 16.23 11.62 -19.25
CA PRO A 14 17.66 11.85 -19.48
C PRO A 14 18.48 11.29 -18.29
N GLY A 15 19.39 10.36 -18.55
CA GLY A 15 20.14 9.64 -17.51
C GLY A 15 19.47 8.35 -17.00
N GLY A 16 18.28 8.02 -17.48
CA GLY A 16 17.52 6.84 -17.05
C GLY A 16 16.82 7.04 -15.70
N GLY A 17 16.23 5.95 -15.18
CA GLY A 17 15.61 5.94 -13.86
C GLY A 17 14.16 6.43 -13.83
N CYS A 18 13.65 6.56 -12.60
CA CYS A 18 12.24 6.80 -12.31
C CYS A 18 11.79 8.18 -12.78
N ARG A 19 10.67 8.20 -13.51
CA ARG A 19 10.12 9.39 -14.17
C ARG A 19 9.13 10.22 -13.34
N VAL A 20 8.86 9.83 -12.09
CA VAL A 20 7.95 10.61 -11.24
C VAL A 20 8.60 11.96 -10.96
N MET A 21 7.86 13.04 -11.20
CA MET A 21 8.33 14.39 -10.91
C MET A 21 8.19 14.66 -9.42
N GLU A 22 9.28 15.06 -8.79
CA GLU A 22 9.37 15.43 -7.38
C GLU A 22 9.77 16.90 -7.29
N GLN A 23 9.23 17.61 -6.29
CA GLN A 23 9.70 18.94 -5.94
C GLN A 23 10.87 18.79 -4.96
N LYS A 24 12.10 18.78 -5.50
CA LYS A 24 13.32 18.54 -4.72
C LYS A 24 13.86 19.83 -4.10
N GLU A 25 14.39 19.70 -2.88
CA GLU A 25 15.12 20.77 -2.21
C GLU A 25 16.46 21.03 -2.90
N VAL A 26 16.73 22.31 -3.16
CA VAL A 26 17.98 22.81 -3.71
C VAL A 26 18.44 24.02 -2.88
N PRO A 27 19.72 24.44 -2.93
CA PRO A 27 20.22 25.51 -2.07
C PRO A 27 19.42 26.82 -2.05
N ASN A 28 18.71 27.12 -3.15
CA ASN A 28 17.91 28.34 -3.31
C ASN A 28 16.40 28.07 -3.45
N GLY A 29 15.88 27.02 -2.81
CA GLY A 29 14.45 26.74 -2.75
C GLY A 29 14.10 25.36 -3.28
N LEU A 30 13.11 25.29 -4.16
CA LEU A 30 12.54 24.04 -4.65
C LEU A 30 12.60 23.99 -6.17
N ARG A 31 12.88 22.80 -6.71
CA ARG A 31 12.93 22.56 -8.15
C ARG A 31 12.23 21.26 -8.52
N ASP A 32 11.38 21.32 -9.54
CA ASP A 32 10.75 20.13 -10.09
C ASP A 32 11.78 19.34 -10.91
N GLU A 33 12.08 18.14 -10.45
CA GLU A 33 13.00 17.23 -11.12
C GLU A 33 12.47 15.80 -11.09
N ALA A 34 12.84 14.99 -12.09
CA ALA A 34 12.51 13.58 -12.06
C ALA A 34 13.19 12.91 -10.86
N CYS A 35 12.51 11.95 -10.26
CA CYS A 35 13.01 11.14 -9.16
C CYS A 35 14.39 10.57 -9.49
N GLY A 36 14.53 9.95 -10.66
CA GLY A 36 15.81 9.46 -11.20
C GLY A 36 16.36 8.20 -10.51
N LYS A 37 15.72 7.70 -9.46
CA LYS A 37 16.10 6.45 -8.78
C LYS A 37 15.98 5.23 -9.72
N GLU A 38 16.71 4.17 -9.40
CA GLU A 38 16.72 2.91 -10.15
C GLU A 38 15.31 2.35 -10.39
N THR A 39 15.09 1.78 -11.57
CA THR A 39 13.81 1.19 -12.01
C THR A 39 13.97 -0.30 -12.25
N PRO A 40 13.64 -1.16 -11.27
CA PRO A 40 13.71 -2.61 -11.44
C PRO A 40 12.80 -3.12 -12.56
N ALA A 41 13.15 -4.27 -13.14
CA ALA A 41 12.27 -4.97 -14.07
C ALA A 41 10.93 -5.32 -13.38
N GLY A 42 9.81 -5.22 -14.11
CA GLY A 42 8.48 -5.48 -13.58
C GLY A 42 7.86 -4.35 -12.75
N TYR A 43 8.53 -3.20 -12.61
CA TYR A 43 8.06 -2.05 -11.81
C TYR A 43 7.51 -0.91 -12.67
N ALA A 44 7.10 -1.21 -13.89
CA ALA A 44 6.50 -0.27 -14.85
C ALA A 44 7.34 0.99 -15.13
N GLY A 45 8.67 0.89 -15.02
CA GLY A 45 9.59 2.01 -15.18
C GLY A 45 9.56 3.00 -14.01
N LEU A 46 9.11 2.56 -12.83
CA LEU A 46 9.12 3.32 -11.58
C LEU A 46 10.17 2.75 -10.62
N CYS A 47 10.66 3.57 -9.68
CA CYS A 47 11.48 3.08 -8.59
C CYS A 47 10.61 2.34 -7.56
N GLN A 48 11.23 1.60 -6.64
CA GLN A 48 10.50 0.79 -5.67
C GLN A 48 9.47 1.59 -4.84
N ALA A 49 9.83 2.77 -4.36
CA ALA A 49 8.91 3.61 -3.58
C ALA A 49 7.70 4.03 -4.41
N HIS A 50 7.92 4.64 -5.57
CA HIS A 50 6.85 5.10 -6.45
C HIS A 50 6.02 3.96 -7.06
N TYR A 51 6.61 2.79 -7.29
CA TYR A 51 5.85 1.63 -7.73
C TYR A 51 4.92 1.13 -6.63
N LYS A 52 5.37 1.08 -5.37
CA LYS A 52 4.51 0.76 -4.23
C LYS A 52 3.40 1.81 -4.06
N GLU A 53 3.71 3.11 -4.19
CA GLU A 53 2.70 4.17 -4.16
C GLU A 53 1.65 4.00 -5.28
N TYR A 54 2.08 3.67 -6.50
CA TYR A 54 1.19 3.35 -7.60
C TYR A 54 0.27 2.17 -7.25
N LEU A 55 0.80 1.07 -6.71
CA LEU A 55 -0.02 -0.08 -6.31
C LEU A 55 -0.97 0.28 -5.16
N VAL A 56 -0.52 1.02 -4.16
CA VAL A 56 -1.36 1.51 -3.05
C VAL A 56 -2.47 2.42 -3.57
N SER A 57 -2.22 3.24 -4.58
CA SER A 57 -3.25 4.07 -5.20
C SER A 57 -4.38 3.22 -5.82
N LEU A 58 -4.04 2.05 -6.41
CA LEU A 58 -5.02 1.11 -6.96
C LEU A 58 -5.77 0.37 -5.85
N ILE A 59 -5.05 -0.13 -4.84
CA ILE A 59 -5.65 -0.77 -3.65
C ILE A 59 -6.69 0.16 -3.02
N ASN A 60 -6.32 1.42 -2.82
CA ASN A 60 -7.19 2.45 -2.28
C ASN A 60 -8.38 2.73 -3.20
N ALA A 61 -8.14 2.97 -4.49
CA ALA A 61 -9.18 3.24 -5.47
C ALA A 61 -10.28 2.16 -5.51
N HIS A 62 -9.93 0.90 -5.24
CA HIS A 62 -10.81 -0.26 -5.27
C HIS A 62 -11.31 -0.72 -3.90
N SER A 63 -11.01 0.01 -2.83
CA SER A 63 -11.40 -0.36 -1.45
C SER A 63 -10.96 -1.77 -1.05
N LEU A 64 -9.77 -2.18 -1.49
CA LEU A 64 -9.22 -3.49 -1.11
C LEU A 64 -8.69 -3.40 0.33
N ASP A 65 -9.11 -4.35 1.16
CA ASP A 65 -8.71 -4.42 2.57
C ASP A 65 -7.43 -5.27 2.72
N PRO A 66 -6.31 -4.68 3.19
CA PRO A 66 -5.08 -5.44 3.40
C PRO A 66 -5.20 -6.52 4.47
N ALA A 67 -6.15 -6.41 5.42
CA ALA A 67 -6.32 -7.38 6.50
C ALA A 67 -6.62 -8.79 5.98
N THR A 68 -7.19 -8.91 4.78
CA THR A 68 -7.44 -10.21 4.12
C THR A 68 -6.18 -11.03 3.85
N LEU A 69 -5.00 -10.41 3.92
CA LEU A 69 -3.69 -11.04 3.73
C LEU A 69 -2.87 -11.13 5.01
N TYR A 70 -3.38 -10.60 6.13
CA TYR A 70 -2.64 -10.57 7.38
C TYR A 70 -2.44 -11.98 7.95
N ASP A 71 -1.27 -12.20 8.51
CA ASP A 71 -1.06 -13.31 9.45
C ASP A 71 -1.66 -13.00 10.83
N VAL A 72 -1.52 -13.94 11.77
CA VAL A 72 -2.06 -13.78 13.12
C VAL A 72 -1.39 -12.60 13.85
N GLU A 73 -0.08 -12.44 13.75
CA GLU A 73 0.67 -11.40 14.46
C GLU A 73 0.28 -10.00 13.97
N GLU A 74 0.06 -9.85 12.66
CA GLU A 74 -0.44 -8.64 12.03
C GLU A 74 -1.88 -8.31 12.47
N LEU A 75 -2.76 -9.32 12.56
CA LEU A 75 -4.12 -9.17 13.08
C LEU A 75 -4.13 -8.75 14.56
N GLU A 76 -3.31 -9.37 15.40
CA GLU A 76 -3.17 -9.00 16.81
C GLU A 76 -2.68 -7.57 16.96
N THR A 77 -1.65 -7.20 16.20
CA THR A 77 -1.11 -5.83 16.16
C THR A 77 -2.17 -4.81 15.73
N ALA A 78 -2.99 -5.14 14.72
CA ALA A 78 -4.06 -4.29 14.26
C ALA A 78 -5.18 -4.15 15.30
N ALA A 79 -5.56 -5.25 15.97
CA ALA A 79 -6.54 -5.24 17.06
C ALA A 79 -6.06 -4.38 18.24
N GLU A 80 -4.81 -4.52 18.66
CA GLU A 80 -4.23 -3.67 19.71
C GLU A 80 -4.28 -2.19 19.33
N ARG A 81 -3.92 -1.87 18.08
CA ARG A 81 -3.87 -0.49 17.60
C ARG A 81 -5.25 0.17 17.50
N TYR A 82 -6.22 -0.53 16.92
CA TYR A 82 -7.49 0.09 16.50
C TYR A 82 -8.67 -0.26 17.40
N LEU A 83 -8.63 -1.41 18.08
CA LEU A 83 -9.67 -1.84 19.02
C LEU A 83 -9.24 -1.65 20.47
N HIS A 84 -7.97 -1.28 20.72
CA HIS A 84 -7.40 -1.06 22.05
C HIS A 84 -7.51 -2.27 22.98
N VAL A 85 -7.45 -3.48 22.38
CA VAL A 85 -7.45 -4.76 23.11
C VAL A 85 -6.28 -5.61 22.66
N ARG A 86 -5.63 -6.30 23.60
CA ARG A 86 -4.70 -7.39 23.29
C ARG A 86 -5.49 -8.69 23.17
N PRO A 87 -5.76 -9.20 21.95
CA PRO A 87 -6.52 -10.42 21.79
C PRO A 87 -5.75 -11.64 22.32
N GLN A 88 -6.49 -12.67 22.69
CA GLN A 88 -5.96 -13.99 23.01
C GLN A 88 -6.90 -15.06 22.41
N PRO A 89 -6.39 -16.26 22.11
CA PRO A 89 -7.23 -17.40 21.77
C PRO A 89 -8.17 -17.77 22.92
N LEU A 90 -9.39 -18.15 22.59
CA LEU A 90 -10.36 -18.67 23.56
C LEU A 90 -10.01 -20.11 23.95
N ALA A 91 -10.54 -20.56 25.10
CA ALA A 91 -10.38 -21.95 25.51
C ALA A 91 -11.00 -22.90 24.46
N GLY A 92 -10.18 -23.79 23.90
CA GLY A 92 -10.59 -24.73 22.86
C GLY A 92 -10.62 -24.16 21.43
N GLU A 93 -10.22 -22.90 21.24
CA GLU A 93 -10.11 -22.29 19.92
C GLU A 93 -8.81 -22.74 19.24
N ASP A 94 -8.92 -23.22 17.99
CA ASP A 94 -7.77 -23.55 17.18
C ASP A 94 -7.23 -22.31 16.42
N ALA A 95 -6.02 -22.43 15.87
CA ALA A 95 -5.36 -21.30 15.21
C ALA A 95 -6.14 -20.73 14.00
N PRO A 96 -6.72 -21.56 13.10
CA PRO A 96 -7.57 -21.05 12.02
C PRO A 96 -8.82 -20.32 12.49
N ALA A 97 -9.50 -20.83 13.53
CA ALA A 97 -10.66 -20.15 14.12
C ALA A 97 -10.27 -18.82 14.75
N TYR A 98 -9.14 -18.78 15.47
CA TYR A 98 -8.60 -17.56 16.06
C TYR A 98 -8.33 -16.48 15.00
N HIS A 99 -7.61 -16.85 13.93
CA HIS A 99 -7.34 -15.97 12.79
C HIS A 99 -8.63 -15.42 12.17
N THR A 100 -9.59 -16.31 11.86
CA THR A 100 -10.87 -15.95 11.24
C THR A 100 -11.66 -14.99 12.12
N ARG A 101 -11.72 -15.25 13.44
CA ARG A 101 -12.43 -14.39 14.40
C ARG A 101 -11.81 -13.01 14.49
N LEU A 102 -10.48 -12.91 14.56
CA LEU A 102 -9.79 -11.62 14.59
C LEU A 102 -10.01 -10.82 13.31
N LEU A 103 -9.88 -11.47 12.15
CA LEU A 103 -10.11 -10.84 10.85
C LEU A 103 -11.55 -10.31 10.75
N GLN A 104 -12.54 -11.14 11.09
CA GLN A 104 -13.94 -10.74 11.05
C GLN A 104 -14.21 -9.53 11.96
N LYS A 105 -13.76 -9.59 13.21
CA LYS A 105 -13.94 -8.49 14.17
C LYS A 105 -13.29 -7.20 13.68
N LEU A 106 -12.08 -7.29 13.12
CA LEU A 106 -11.38 -6.12 12.59
C LEU A 106 -12.14 -5.48 11.41
N MET A 107 -12.61 -6.29 10.46
CA MET A 107 -13.34 -5.80 9.28
C MET A 107 -14.73 -5.23 9.61
N GLU A 108 -15.39 -5.73 10.67
CA GLU A 108 -16.70 -5.25 11.12
C GLU A 108 -16.60 -3.95 11.94
N GLU A 109 -15.60 -3.83 12.82
CA GLU A 109 -15.50 -2.73 13.78
C GLU A 109 -14.57 -1.59 13.31
N VAL A 110 -13.60 -1.86 12.43
CA VAL A 110 -12.60 -0.88 11.99
C VAL A 110 -12.75 -0.62 10.48
N PRO A 111 -13.35 0.52 10.08
CA PRO A 111 -13.49 0.83 8.66
C PRO A 111 -12.12 1.16 8.03
N LEU A 112 -11.98 0.86 6.74
CA LEU A 112 -10.89 1.42 5.94
C LEU A 112 -10.93 2.96 5.98
N GLY A 113 -9.79 3.60 5.68
CA GLY A 113 -9.65 5.05 5.74
C GLY A 113 -10.79 5.81 5.05
N GLN A 114 -11.56 6.56 5.85
CA GLN A 114 -12.81 7.22 5.44
C GLN A 114 -12.58 8.43 4.53
N SER A 115 -11.45 9.12 4.71
CA SER A 115 -11.06 10.27 3.89
C SER A 115 -10.21 9.90 2.67
N ILE A 116 -9.94 8.60 2.44
CA ILE A 116 -9.18 8.15 1.28
C ILE A 116 -10.09 8.21 0.04
N PRO A 117 -9.71 8.96 -1.01
CA PRO A 117 -10.49 9.00 -2.25
C PRO A 117 -10.64 7.61 -2.88
N ARG A 118 -11.87 7.20 -3.18
CA ARG A 118 -12.21 5.92 -3.85
C ARG A 118 -12.76 6.19 -5.25
N ARG A 119 -12.60 5.23 -6.18
CA ARG A 119 -13.28 5.33 -7.50
C ARG A 119 -14.79 5.28 -7.27
N ARG A 120 -15.51 6.29 -7.78
CA ARG A 120 -16.97 6.23 -7.91
C ARG A 120 -17.28 5.40 -9.15
N LYS A 121 -18.18 4.41 -9.01
CA LYS A 121 -18.67 3.61 -10.14
C LYS A 121 -19.52 4.46 -11.07
#